data_AF-A0A530KQ63-F1
#
_entry.id   AF-A0A530KQ63-F1
#
_cell.length_a   1.000
_cell.length_b   1.000
_cell.length_c   1.000
_cell.angle_alpha   90.00
_cell.angle_beta   90.00
_cell.angle_gamma   90.00
#
_symmetry.space_group_name_H-M   'P 1'
#
loop_
_entity.id
_entity.type
_entity.pdbx_description
1 polymer ?
#
loop_
_entity_poly.entity_id
_entity_poly.type
_entity_poly.pdbx_seq_one_letter_code
_entity_poly.pdbx_strand_id
1 'polypeptide(L)'
;MTGDRICCVNPRCSRTAPADRHGESTDIICRRCFKQLPKALADRFRTLRRRDSRLCRLIDKRFAAGTMPQYRITMLGNLIDGEVQKNWDAIRAYFRDPERPEGLENFLADIGLESEAQ
;
A
#
# COMPACT_ATOMS: atom_id res chain seq x y z
N MET A 1 -13.79 -7.60 -23.87
CA MET A 1 -13.81 -7.64 -22.39
C MET A 1 -13.26 -6.31 -21.92
N THR A 2 -14.11 -5.44 -21.40
CA THR A 2 -13.70 -4.15 -20.81
C THR A 2 -12.79 -4.47 -19.63
N GLY A 3 -11.47 -4.37 -19.85
CA GLY A 3 -10.46 -4.86 -18.93
C GLY A 3 -10.65 -4.27 -17.55
N ASP A 4 -10.74 -5.14 -16.55
CA ASP A 4 -10.83 -4.75 -15.15
C ASP A 4 -9.72 -3.75 -14.85
N ARG A 5 -10.11 -2.60 -14.32
CA ARG A 5 -9.18 -1.57 -13.87
C ARG A 5 -9.18 -1.60 -12.36
N ILE A 6 -7.99 -1.59 -11.77
CA ILE A 6 -7.82 -1.47 -10.34
C ILE A 6 -7.61 -0.02 -9.96
N CYS A 7 -8.21 0.38 -8.84
CA CYS A 7 -8.26 1.75 -8.38
C CYS A 7 -7.07 2.10 -7.50
N CYS A 8 -6.78 3.41 -7.38
CA CYS A 8 -5.85 3.88 -6.38
C CYS A 8 -6.40 3.63 -4.96
N VAL A 9 -5.53 3.20 -4.06
CA VAL A 9 -5.80 2.97 -2.63
C VAL A 9 -6.32 4.21 -1.90
N ASN A 10 -6.03 5.40 -2.43
CA ASN A 10 -6.64 6.63 -1.93
C ASN A 10 -8.05 6.75 -2.52
N PRO A 11 -9.12 6.67 -1.70
CA PRO A 11 -10.50 6.68 -2.19
C PRO A 11 -10.89 8.01 -2.87
N ARG A 12 -10.13 9.09 -2.61
CA ARG A 12 -10.32 10.41 -3.25
C ARG A 12 -9.56 10.55 -4.56
N CYS A 13 -8.83 9.51 -4.98
CA CYS A 13 -8.05 9.51 -6.21
C CYS A 13 -8.77 8.72 -7.30
N SER A 14 -9.01 9.33 -8.46
CA SER A 14 -9.63 8.69 -9.63
C SER A 14 -8.62 7.95 -10.54
N ARG A 15 -7.36 7.83 -10.14
CA ARG A 15 -6.37 7.13 -10.96
C ARG A 15 -6.57 5.62 -10.87
N THR A 16 -6.47 4.98 -12.01
CA THR A 16 -6.67 3.53 -12.16
C THR A 16 -5.57 2.95 -13.04
N ALA A 17 -5.32 1.65 -12.92
CA ALA A 17 -4.42 0.91 -13.79
C ALA A 17 -5.08 -0.36 -14.36
N PRO A 18 -4.62 -0.85 -15.52
CA PRO A 18 -5.06 -2.14 -16.06
C PRO A 18 -4.72 -3.30 -15.11
N ALA A 19 -5.70 -4.13 -14.72
CA ALA A 19 -5.49 -5.23 -13.77
C ALA A 19 -4.49 -6.28 -14.27
N ASP A 20 -4.44 -6.53 -15.58
CA ASP A 20 -3.54 -7.47 -16.24
C ASP A 20 -2.04 -7.22 -15.95
N ARG A 21 -1.68 -5.98 -15.62
CA ARG A 21 -0.29 -5.60 -15.28
C ARG A 21 0.06 -5.71 -13.81
N HIS A 22 -0.91 -6.04 -12.96
CA HIS A 22 -0.79 -5.98 -11.50
C HIS A 22 -1.17 -7.29 -10.80
N GLY A 23 -1.34 -8.37 -11.57
CA GLY A 23 -1.64 -9.70 -11.04
C GLY A 23 -2.94 -9.70 -10.23
N GLU A 24 -2.88 -10.29 -9.04
CA GLU A 24 -4.04 -10.42 -8.13
C GLU A 24 -4.23 -9.19 -7.22
N SER A 25 -3.52 -8.09 -7.46
CA SER A 25 -3.64 -6.88 -6.64
C SER A 25 -5.04 -6.28 -6.79
N THR A 26 -5.69 -5.95 -5.68
CA THR A 26 -7.03 -5.32 -5.67
C THR A 26 -6.98 -3.79 -5.79
N ASP A 27 -5.85 -3.19 -5.45
CA ASP A 27 -5.62 -1.75 -5.47
C ASP A 27 -4.17 -1.41 -5.87
N ILE A 28 -3.95 -0.15 -6.27
CA ILE A 28 -2.62 0.40 -6.56
C ILE A 28 -2.36 1.68 -5.77
N ILE A 29 -1.11 2.13 -5.68
CA ILE A 29 -0.82 3.50 -5.26
C ILE A 29 -0.21 4.29 -6.42
N CYS A 30 -0.91 5.34 -6.85
CA CYS A 30 -0.41 6.18 -7.93
C CYS A 30 0.77 7.05 -7.46
N ARG A 31 1.59 7.54 -8.41
CA ARG A 31 2.74 8.40 -8.11
C ARG A 31 2.38 9.65 -7.31
N ARG A 32 1.21 10.24 -7.53
CA ARG A 32 0.75 11.44 -6.81
C ARG A 32 0.48 11.12 -5.34
N CYS A 33 -0.33 10.10 -5.06
CA CYS A 33 -0.66 9.70 -3.69
C CYS A 33 0.57 9.13 -2.97
N PHE A 34 1.45 8.42 -3.67
CA PHE A 34 2.71 7.95 -3.07
C PHE A 34 3.59 9.09 -2.54
N LYS A 35 3.60 10.25 -3.20
CA LYS A 35 4.33 11.44 -2.73
C LYS A 35 3.71 12.11 -1.51
N GLN A 36 2.43 11.85 -1.21
CA GLN A 36 1.74 12.40 -0.04
C GLN A 36 2.01 11.58 1.22
N LEU A 37 2.46 10.33 1.08
CA LEU A 37 2.73 9.47 2.23
C LEU A 37 3.78 10.06 3.17
N PRO A 38 3.65 9.84 4.49
CA PRO A 38 4.71 10.13 5.43
C PRO A 38 6.02 9.48 5.00
N LYS A 39 7.14 10.20 5.16
CA LYS A 39 8.48 9.74 4.70
C LYS A 39 8.80 8.33 5.22
N ALA A 40 8.52 8.05 6.49
CA ALA A 40 8.76 6.76 7.11
C ALA A 40 8.02 5.61 6.39
N LEU A 41 6.76 5.82 5.99
CA LEU A 41 5.95 4.82 5.32
C LEU A 41 6.43 4.60 3.87
N ALA A 42 6.76 5.69 3.16
CA ALA A 42 7.33 5.61 1.83
C ALA A 42 8.71 4.91 1.82
N ASP A 43 9.55 5.17 2.82
CA ASP A 43 10.88 4.55 2.96
C ASP A 43 10.77 3.06 3.35
N ARG A 44 9.82 2.70 4.21
CA ARG A 44 9.51 1.29 4.52
C ARG A 44 9.08 0.54 3.27
N PHE A 45 8.14 1.09 2.48
CA PHE A 45 7.73 0.52 1.20
C PHE A 45 8.92 0.25 0.27
N ARG A 46 9.79 1.25 0.06
CA ARG A 46 10.98 1.11 -0.79
C ARG A 46 11.94 0.05 -0.26
N THR A 47 12.12 0.00 1.06
CA THR A 47 13.01 -0.97 1.71
C THR A 47 12.50 -2.39 1.54
N LEU A 48 11.20 -2.62 1.77
CA LEU A 48 10.57 -3.93 1.58
C LEU A 48 10.69 -4.39 0.13
N ARG A 49 10.39 -3.51 -0.85
CA ARG A 49 10.55 -3.84 -2.28
C ARG A 49 11.97 -4.26 -2.65
N ARG A 50 13.00 -3.57 -2.09
CA ARG A 50 14.40 -3.96 -2.31
C ARG A 50 14.74 -5.30 -1.66
N ARG A 51 14.24 -5.56 -0.45
CA ARG A 51 14.46 -6.82 0.28
C ARG A 51 13.80 -7.98 -0.45
N ASP A 52 12.57 -7.80 -0.89
CA ASP A 52 11.82 -8.75 -1.70
C ASP A 52 12.57 -9.09 -3.00
N SER A 53 12.92 -8.07 -3.79
CA SER A 53 13.71 -8.28 -5.03
C SER A 53 15.04 -8.99 -4.79
N ARG A 54 15.71 -8.73 -3.65
CA ARG A 54 16.95 -9.41 -3.27
C ARG A 54 16.69 -10.86 -2.85
N LEU A 55 15.61 -11.10 -2.12
CA LEU A 55 15.24 -12.44 -1.68
C LEU A 55 14.87 -13.31 -2.88
N CYS A 56 14.04 -12.83 -3.81
CA CYS A 56 13.68 -13.57 -5.02
C CYS A 56 14.93 -14.01 -5.80
N ARG A 57 15.88 -13.09 -6.03
CA ARG A 57 17.15 -13.43 -6.70
C ARG A 57 17.98 -14.48 -5.95
N LEU A 58 17.97 -14.45 -4.61
CA LEU A 58 18.68 -15.44 -3.80
C LEU A 58 17.99 -16.80 -3.82
N ILE A 59 16.66 -16.81 -3.79
CA ILE A 59 15.83 -18.01 -3.93
C ILE A 59 16.11 -18.65 -5.28
N ASP A 60 15.99 -17.90 -6.38
CA ASP A 60 16.21 -18.40 -7.75
C ASP A 60 17.59 -19.05 -7.88
N LYS A 61 18.63 -18.36 -7.38
CA LYS A 61 20.01 -18.86 -7.42
C LYS A 61 20.18 -20.15 -6.61
N ARG A 62 19.61 -20.23 -5.41
CA ARG A 62 19.77 -21.40 -4.54
C ARG A 62 18.91 -22.58 -4.97
N PHE A 63 17.73 -22.32 -5.52
CA PHE A 63 16.86 -23.30 -6.13
C PHE A 63 17.54 -23.92 -7.36
N ALA A 64 18.07 -23.10 -8.26
CA ALA A 64 18.83 -23.58 -9.43
C ALA A 64 20.06 -24.42 -9.04
N ALA A 65 20.69 -24.12 -7.90
CA ALA A 65 21.82 -24.88 -7.37
C ALA A 65 21.40 -26.13 -6.56
N GLY A 66 20.11 -26.37 -6.32
CA GLY A 66 19.63 -27.49 -5.48
C GLY A 66 20.04 -27.39 -4.00
N THR A 67 20.47 -26.21 -3.54
CA THR A 67 21.11 -26.03 -2.21
C THR A 67 20.14 -25.61 -1.11
N MET A 68 18.88 -25.34 -1.46
CA MET A 68 17.88 -24.87 -0.51
C MET A 68 16.61 -25.71 -0.62
N PRO A 69 16.17 -26.35 0.47
CA PRO A 69 14.93 -27.10 0.46
C PRO A 69 13.73 -26.16 0.35
N GLN A 70 12.70 -26.61 -0.37
CA GLN A 70 11.51 -25.82 -0.71
C GLN A 70 10.85 -25.16 0.52
N TYR A 71 10.80 -25.86 1.66
CA TYR A 71 10.16 -25.32 2.87
C TYR A 71 10.81 -24.02 3.38
N ARG A 72 12.14 -23.85 3.21
CA ARG A 72 12.82 -22.60 3.61
C ARG A 72 12.48 -21.46 2.66
N ILE A 73 12.31 -21.75 1.39
CA ILE A 73 11.89 -20.77 0.37
C ILE A 73 10.50 -20.24 0.74
N THR A 74 9.56 -21.15 0.98
CA THR A 74 8.20 -20.81 1.41
C THR A 74 8.19 -19.99 2.71
N MET A 75 8.97 -20.40 3.71
CA MET A 75 9.07 -19.68 4.98
C MET A 75 9.57 -18.24 4.79
N LEU A 76 10.61 -18.05 3.98
CA LEU A 76 11.18 -16.72 3.72
C LEU A 76 10.23 -15.83 2.91
N GLY A 77 9.52 -16.40 1.93
CA GLY A 77 8.47 -15.70 1.18
C GLY A 77 7.37 -15.19 2.12
N ASN A 78 6.79 -16.08 2.93
CA ASN A 78 5.73 -15.74 3.88
C ASN A 78 6.10 -14.61 4.84
N LEU A 79 7.36 -14.56 5.30
CA LEU A 79 7.84 -13.49 6.19
C LEU A 79 7.87 -12.12 5.48
N ILE A 80 8.33 -12.08 4.23
CA ILE A 80 8.34 -10.82 3.47
C ILE A 80 6.92 -10.41 3.10
N ASP A 81 6.09 -11.34 2.64
CA ASP A 81 4.71 -11.08 2.27
C ASP A 81 3.91 -10.50 3.44
N GLY A 82 4.09 -11.05 4.65
CA GLY A 82 3.48 -10.51 5.86
C GLY A 82 3.90 -9.06 6.16
N GLU A 83 5.17 -8.71 5.96
CA GLU A 83 5.66 -7.35 6.17
C GLU A 83 5.22 -6.38 5.07
N VAL A 84 5.12 -6.84 3.83
CA VAL A 84 4.55 -6.08 2.71
C VAL A 84 3.08 -5.79 2.97
N GLN A 85 2.31 -6.79 3.41
CA GLN A 85 0.90 -6.67 3.73
C GLN A 85 0.65 -5.64 4.84
N LYS A 86 1.38 -5.74 5.96
CA LYS A 86 1.30 -4.74 7.05
C LYS A 86 1.60 -3.31 6.58
N ASN A 87 2.63 -3.15 5.75
CA ASN A 87 2.98 -1.84 5.20
C ASN A 87 1.88 -1.32 4.26
N TRP A 88 1.26 -2.20 3.50
CA TRP A 88 0.16 -1.85 2.61
C TRP A 88 -1.12 -1.46 3.38
N ASP A 89 -1.43 -2.16 4.47
CA ASP A 89 -2.54 -1.81 5.35
C ASP A 89 -2.33 -0.46 6.05
N ALA A 90 -1.09 -0.15 6.45
CA ALA A 90 -0.75 1.18 6.95
C ALA A 90 -0.93 2.28 5.88
N ILE A 91 -0.61 2.00 4.61
CA ILE A 91 -0.88 2.91 3.49
C ILE A 91 -2.39 3.12 3.29
N ARG A 92 -3.19 2.04 3.39
CA ARG A 92 -4.65 2.13 3.31
C ARG A 92 -5.22 2.98 4.44
N ALA A 93 -4.79 2.73 5.68
CA ALA A 93 -5.25 3.47 6.86
C ALA A 93 -4.97 4.97 6.71
N TYR A 94 -3.76 5.35 6.27
CA TYR A 94 -3.39 6.74 6.04
C TYR A 94 -4.36 7.52 5.12
N PHE A 95 -4.92 6.86 4.10
CA PHE A 95 -5.86 7.51 3.19
C PHE A 95 -7.34 7.40 3.61
N ARG A 96 -7.70 6.45 4.48
CA ARG A 96 -9.07 6.30 4.99
C ARG A 96 -9.36 7.27 6.12
N ASP A 97 -8.38 7.49 7.00
CA ASP A 97 -8.53 8.28 8.22
C ASP A 97 -7.70 9.57 8.11
N PRO A 98 -8.15 10.57 7.33
CA PRO A 98 -7.51 11.88 7.31
C PRO A 98 -7.60 12.52 8.69
N GLU A 99 -6.53 13.18 9.13
CA GLU A 99 -6.59 14.05 10.29
C GLU A 99 -7.69 15.11 10.10
N ARG A 100 -8.43 15.38 11.17
CA ARG A 100 -9.45 16.44 11.18
C ARG A 100 -8.75 17.77 10.88
N PRO A 101 -9.20 18.56 9.88
CA PRO A 101 -8.57 19.84 9.58
C PRO A 101 -8.58 20.75 10.80
N GLU A 102 -7.45 21.38 11.09
CA GLU A 102 -7.40 22.45 12.10
C GLU A 102 -8.35 23.58 11.70
N GLY A 103 -9.12 24.10 12.67
CA GLY A 103 -10.08 25.18 12.43
C GLY A 103 -11.39 24.74 11.76
N LEU A 104 -11.62 23.44 11.55
CA LEU A 104 -12.92 22.96 11.05
C LEU A 104 -14.08 23.38 11.97
N GLU A 105 -13.86 23.38 13.29
CA GLU A 105 -14.88 23.78 14.27
C GLU A 105 -15.21 25.27 14.15
N ASN A 106 -14.19 26.14 14.06
CA ASN A 106 -14.39 27.57 13.84
C ASN A 106 -15.10 27.84 12.51
N PHE A 107 -14.71 27.14 11.45
CA PHE A 107 -15.38 27.27 10.15
C PHE A 107 -16.86 26.83 10.20
N LEU A 108 -17.17 25.73 10.90
CA LEU A 108 -18.55 25.25 11.07
C LEU A 108 -19.39 26.20 11.92
N ALA A 109 -18.78 26.81 12.95
CA ALA A 109 -19.38 27.87 13.75
C ALA A 109 -19.69 29.12 12.91
N ASP A 110 -18.73 29.57 12.10
CA ASP A 110 -18.85 30.77 11.27
C ASP A 110 -19.98 30.67 10.22
N ILE A 111 -20.31 29.46 9.75
CA ILE A 111 -21.37 29.23 8.76
C ILE A 111 -22.68 28.74 9.38
N GLY A 112 -22.78 28.68 10.72
CA GLY A 112 -23.98 28.27 11.45
C GLY A 112 -24.36 26.80 11.25
N LEU A 113 -23.39 25.92 10.99
CA LEU A 113 -23.59 24.47 10.82
C LEU A 113 -23.10 23.67 12.04
N GLU A 114 -23.09 24.28 13.23
CA GLU A 114 -22.90 23.55 14.48
C GLU A 114 -24.11 22.63 14.67
N SER A 115 -24.02 21.39 14.19
CA SER A 115 -25.01 20.38 14.48
C SER A 115 -25.03 20.15 15.99
N GLU A 116 -26.15 20.51 16.61
CA GLU A 116 -26.57 20.02 17.92
C GLU A 116 -26.52 18.48 17.90
N ALA A 117 -25.39 17.91 18.30
CA ALA A 117 -25.32 16.49 18.62
C ALA A 117 -25.88 16.31 20.03
N GLN A 118 -27.19 16.05 20.11
CA GLN A 118 -27.82 15.34 21.24
C GLN A 118 -27.50 13.84 21.14
#